data_AF-A0A7S1Q4U8-F1
#
_entry.id   AF-A0A7S1Q4U8-F1
#
_cell.length_a   1.000
_cell.length_b   1.000
_cell.length_c   1.000
_cell.angle_alpha   90.00
_cell.angle_beta   90.00
_cell.angle_gamma   90.00
#
_symmetry.space_group_name_H-M   'P 1'
#
loop_
_entity.id
_entity.type
_entity.pdbx_description
1 polymer ?
#
loop_
_entity_poly.entity_id
_entity_poly.type
_entity_poly.pdbx_seq_one_letter_code
_entity_poly.pdbx_strand_id
1 'polypeptide(L)'
;KPSVIVPFEEDQRHSVDVVRRLGVGVGFDKELESVTVEEFADAIARAECMAPTADKLGTQLRAECGITKAGEVLDNFLKVDLYHSLVAASRGKPHKACGESFMNCAVL
;
A
#
# COMPACT_ATOMS: atom_id res chain seq x y z
N LYS A 1 6.96 -10.82 -18.54
CA LYS A 1 6.18 -11.89 -19.21
C LYS A 1 4.69 -11.57 -19.10
N PRO A 2 3.94 -11.65 -20.21
CA PRO A 2 2.50 -11.51 -20.16
C PRO A 2 1.85 -12.69 -19.46
N SER A 3 0.60 -12.54 -19.00
CA SER A 3 -0.07 -13.57 -18.21
C SER A 3 -1.50 -13.82 -18.67
N VAL A 4 -1.94 -15.08 -18.55
CA VAL A 4 -3.35 -15.47 -18.67
C VAL A 4 -3.79 -15.97 -17.30
N ILE A 5 -4.83 -15.37 -16.75
CA ILE A 5 -5.33 -15.69 -15.40
C ILE A 5 -6.77 -16.16 -15.51
N VAL A 6 -7.02 -17.38 -15.03
CA VAL A 6 -8.35 -17.92 -14.81
C VAL A 6 -8.56 -18.01 -13.30
N PRO A 7 -9.47 -17.23 -12.70
CA PRO A 7 -9.67 -17.27 -11.26
C PRO A 7 -10.34 -18.57 -10.87
N PHE A 8 -9.83 -19.20 -9.82
CA PHE A 8 -10.46 -20.34 -9.15
C PHE A 8 -11.30 -19.88 -7.96
N GLU A 9 -10.78 -18.92 -7.20
CA GLU A 9 -11.44 -18.35 -6.02
C GLU A 9 -11.58 -16.81 -6.15
N GLU A 10 -12.38 -16.22 -5.27
CA GLU A 10 -12.71 -14.78 -5.31
C GLU A 10 -11.47 -13.88 -5.10
N ASP A 11 -10.52 -14.31 -4.28
CA ASP A 11 -9.28 -13.59 -4.00
C ASP A 11 -8.40 -13.40 -5.24
N GLN A 12 -8.46 -14.35 -6.18
CA GLN A 12 -7.72 -14.29 -7.45
C GLN A 12 -8.35 -13.32 -8.46
N ARG A 13 -9.61 -12.89 -8.27
CA ARG A 13 -10.24 -11.88 -9.13
C ARG A 13 -9.52 -10.53 -9.01
N HIS A 14 -8.93 -10.23 -7.86
CA HIS A 14 -8.10 -9.04 -7.71
C HIS A 14 -6.90 -9.06 -8.68
N SER A 15 -6.24 -10.22 -8.82
CA SER A 15 -5.13 -10.37 -9.75
C SER A 15 -5.57 -10.22 -11.21
N VAL A 16 -6.76 -10.72 -11.56
CA VAL A 16 -7.39 -10.51 -12.89
C VAL A 16 -7.55 -9.02 -13.20
N ASP A 17 -8.10 -8.25 -12.26
CA ASP A 17 -8.29 -6.81 -12.45
C ASP A 17 -6.96 -6.06 -12.57
N VAL A 18 -5.97 -6.45 -11.76
CA VAL A 18 -4.64 -5.84 -11.81
C VAL A 18 -3.97 -6.05 -13.16
N VAL A 19 -3.94 -7.29 -13.69
CA VAL A 19 -3.27 -7.55 -14.98
C VAL A 19 -3.98 -6.88 -16.16
N ARG A 20 -5.32 -6.81 -16.11
CA ARG A 20 -6.13 -6.09 -17.12
C ARG A 20 -5.85 -4.59 -17.08
N ARG A 21 -5.88 -3.97 -15.89
CA ARG A 21 -5.59 -2.54 -15.71
C ARG A 21 -4.18 -2.15 -16.15
N LEU A 22 -3.21 -3.03 -15.90
CA LEU A 22 -1.81 -2.81 -16.29
C LEU A 22 -1.55 -3.12 -17.77
N GLY A 23 -2.49 -3.75 -18.48
CA GLY A 23 -2.32 -4.11 -19.89
C GLY A 23 -1.20 -5.13 -20.12
N VAL A 24 -0.97 -6.01 -19.14
CA VAL A 24 0.11 -7.03 -19.17
C VAL A 24 -0.42 -8.45 -19.22
N GLY A 25 -1.73 -8.63 -19.36
CA GLY A 25 -2.31 -9.94 -19.44
C GLY A 25 -3.80 -9.95 -19.74
N VAL A 26 -4.31 -11.15 -19.90
CA VAL A 26 -5.73 -11.44 -20.08
C VAL A 26 -6.21 -12.15 -18.82
N GLY A 27 -7.23 -11.60 -18.18
CA GLY A 27 -7.95 -12.31 -17.13
C GLY A 27 -9.33 -12.75 -17.61
N PHE A 28 -9.84 -13.86 -17.07
CA PHE A 28 -11.21 -14.33 -17.30
C PHE A 28 -12.14 -13.90 -16.16
N ASP A 29 -13.39 -13.57 -16.48
CA ASP A 29 -14.44 -13.26 -15.48
C ASP A 29 -15.13 -14.51 -14.93
N LYS A 30 -14.93 -15.64 -15.62
CA LYS A 30 -15.54 -16.94 -15.34
C LYS A 30 -14.50 -17.94 -14.83
N GLU A 31 -14.98 -18.93 -14.12
CA GLU A 31 -14.19 -20.03 -13.57
C GLU A 31 -13.69 -20.96 -14.68
N LEU A 32 -12.65 -21.74 -14.36
CA LEU A 32 -11.96 -22.62 -15.30
C LEU A 32 -12.90 -23.60 -16.02
N GLU A 33 -13.86 -24.16 -15.31
CA GLU A 33 -14.83 -25.11 -15.88
C GLU A 33 -15.73 -24.49 -16.96
N SER A 34 -15.86 -23.16 -16.94
CA SER A 34 -16.67 -22.41 -17.89
C SER A 34 -15.85 -21.87 -19.08
N VAL A 35 -14.52 -22.02 -19.08
CA VAL A 35 -13.62 -21.57 -20.15
C VAL A 35 -13.41 -22.70 -21.15
N THR A 36 -13.70 -22.44 -22.43
CA THR A 36 -13.43 -23.42 -23.48
C THR A 36 -11.97 -23.41 -23.91
N VAL A 37 -11.53 -24.48 -24.57
CA VAL A 37 -10.16 -24.59 -25.09
C VAL A 37 -9.89 -23.48 -26.11
N GLU A 38 -10.86 -23.15 -26.94
CA GLU A 38 -10.76 -22.11 -27.96
C GLU A 38 -10.59 -20.72 -27.34
N GLU A 39 -11.36 -20.41 -26.30
CA GLU A 39 -11.23 -19.14 -25.57
C GLU A 39 -9.88 -19.05 -24.85
N PHE A 40 -9.39 -20.17 -24.30
CA PHE A 40 -8.10 -20.22 -23.65
C PHE A 40 -6.95 -20.02 -24.65
N ALA A 41 -7.02 -20.67 -25.82
CA ALA A 41 -6.06 -20.49 -26.90
C ALA A 41 -6.04 -19.05 -27.44
N ASP A 42 -7.21 -18.46 -27.66
CA ASP A 42 -7.35 -17.06 -28.07
C ASP A 42 -6.79 -16.11 -27.00
N ALA A 43 -7.04 -16.37 -25.72
CA ALA A 43 -6.48 -15.59 -24.63
C ALA A 43 -4.95 -15.64 -24.59
N ILE A 44 -4.33 -16.80 -24.85
CA ILE A 44 -2.87 -16.92 -24.97
C ILE A 44 -2.36 -16.06 -26.12
N ALA A 45 -2.95 -16.18 -27.32
CA ALA A 45 -2.53 -15.39 -28.48
C ALA A 45 -2.63 -13.87 -28.21
N ARG A 46 -3.70 -13.41 -27.56
CA ARG A 46 -3.84 -12.01 -27.15
C ARG A 46 -2.80 -11.59 -26.11
N ALA A 47 -2.51 -12.44 -25.13
CA ALA A 47 -1.53 -12.14 -24.10
C ALA A 47 -0.11 -12.03 -24.67
N GLU A 48 0.23 -12.84 -25.68
CA GLU A 48 1.54 -12.74 -26.38
C GLU A 48 1.76 -11.36 -27.00
N CYS A 49 0.72 -10.75 -27.57
CA CYS A 49 0.79 -9.37 -28.08
C CYS A 49 1.13 -8.33 -26.99
N MET A 50 0.93 -8.67 -25.71
CA MET A 50 1.21 -7.79 -24.56
C MET A 50 2.64 -7.96 -24.01
N ALA A 51 3.46 -8.85 -24.58
CA ALA A 51 4.81 -9.12 -24.10
C ALA A 51 5.69 -7.85 -23.96
N PRO A 52 5.72 -6.91 -24.93
CA PRO A 52 6.51 -5.69 -24.81
C PRO A 52 6.12 -4.85 -23.60
N THR A 53 4.82 -4.71 -23.34
CA THR A 53 4.29 -3.97 -22.19
C THR A 53 4.68 -4.65 -20.89
N ALA A 54 4.51 -5.98 -20.82
CA ALA A 54 4.85 -6.76 -19.64
C ALA A 54 6.35 -6.70 -19.31
N ASP A 55 7.22 -6.69 -20.31
CA ASP A 55 8.67 -6.63 -20.11
C ASP A 55 9.14 -5.23 -19.70
N LYS A 56 8.52 -4.19 -20.26
CA LYS A 56 8.74 -2.80 -19.82
C LYS A 56 8.34 -2.64 -18.35
N LEU A 57 7.13 -3.06 -17.99
CA LEU A 57 6.65 -2.98 -16.61
C LEU A 57 7.53 -3.80 -15.67
N GLY A 58 7.91 -5.03 -16.04
CA GLY A 58 8.80 -5.86 -15.24
C GLY A 58 10.18 -5.25 -15.05
N THR A 59 10.66 -4.43 -15.99
CA THR A 59 11.91 -3.67 -15.83
C THR A 59 11.75 -2.50 -14.87
N GLN A 60 10.63 -1.77 -14.95
CA GLN A 60 10.31 -0.69 -14.02
C GLN A 60 10.18 -1.21 -12.58
N LEU A 61 9.42 -2.29 -12.38
CA LEU A 61 9.22 -2.88 -11.05
C LEU A 61 10.51 -3.42 -10.43
N ARG A 62 11.46 -3.92 -11.24
CA ARG A 62 12.77 -4.34 -10.74
C ARG A 62 13.69 -3.16 -10.40
N ALA A 63 13.53 -2.03 -11.09
CA ALA A 63 14.24 -0.81 -10.75
C ALA A 63 13.67 -0.17 -9.47
N GLU A 64 12.39 -0.37 -9.18
CA GLU A 64 11.78 0.00 -7.92
C GLU A 64 12.25 -0.96 -6.81
N CYS A 65 13.11 -0.47 -5.90
CA CYS A 65 13.47 -1.24 -4.72
C CYS A 65 12.32 -1.22 -3.72
N GLY A 66 11.33 -2.11 -3.93
CA GLY A 66 10.11 -2.17 -3.12
C GLY A 66 10.37 -2.33 -1.62
N ILE A 67 11.44 -3.05 -1.25
CA ILE A 67 11.86 -3.22 0.14
C ILE A 67 12.31 -1.88 0.75
N THR A 68 13.16 -1.12 0.05
CA THR A 68 13.61 0.19 0.53
C THR A 68 12.43 1.13 0.69
N LYS A 69 11.53 1.17 -0.29
CA LYS A 69 10.34 2.03 -0.25
C LYS A 69 9.40 1.65 0.91
N ALA A 70 9.22 0.35 1.18
CA ALA A 70 8.45 -0.12 2.32
C ALA A 70 9.09 0.31 3.66
N GLY A 71 10.41 0.20 3.78
CA GLY A 71 11.16 0.69 4.95
C GLY A 71 10.97 2.19 5.16
N GLU A 72 11.10 2.99 4.11
CA GLU A 72 10.88 4.45 4.17
C GLU A 72 9.45 4.81 4.62
N VAL A 73 8.45 4.08 4.13
CA VAL A 73 7.05 4.29 4.55
C VAL A 73 6.87 4.00 6.04
N LEU A 74 7.43 2.89 6.54
CA LEU A 74 7.36 2.54 7.96
C LEU A 74 8.12 3.55 8.84
N ASP A 75 9.32 3.94 8.42
CA ASP A 75 10.12 4.94 9.14
C ASP A 75 9.39 6.29 9.23
N ASN A 76 8.76 6.71 8.14
CA ASN A 76 7.98 7.94 8.11
C ASN A 76 6.73 7.85 8.99
N PHE A 77 6.03 6.72 8.96
CA PHE A 77 4.89 6.46 9.82
C PHE A 77 5.28 6.57 11.30
N LEU A 78 6.34 5.88 11.71
CA LEU A 78 6.83 5.90 13.09
C LEU A 78 7.28 7.30 13.54
N LYS A 79 7.93 8.07 12.67
CA LYS A 79 8.35 9.45 12.98
C LYS A 79 7.16 10.37 13.24
N VAL A 80 6.08 10.25 12.46
CA VAL A 80 4.86 11.05 12.65
C VAL A 80 4.18 10.70 13.98
N ASP A 81 4.05 9.42 14.29
CA ASP A 81 3.42 8.96 15.54
C ASP A 81 4.22 9.36 16.78
N LEU A 82 5.55 9.26 16.71
CA LEU A 82 6.45 9.75 17.77
C LEU A 82 6.33 11.26 17.96
N TYR A 83 6.27 12.03 16.86
CA TYR A 83 6.08 13.48 16.93
C TYR A 83 4.75 13.85 17.60
N HIS A 84 3.64 13.22 17.19
CA HIS A 84 2.33 13.45 17.81
C HIS A 84 2.32 13.10 19.31
N SER A 85 2.97 12.00 19.68
CA SER A 85 3.07 11.56 21.08
C SER A 85 3.89 12.55 21.94
N LEU A 86 4.99 13.08 21.40
CA LEU A 86 5.83 14.09 22.07
C LEU A 86 5.12 15.45 22.21
N VAL A 87 4.37 15.86 21.19
CA VAL A 87 3.56 17.09 21.25
C VAL A 87 2.40 16.95 22.25
N ALA A 88 1.78 15.78 22.33
CA ALA A 88 0.75 15.51 23.34
C ALA A 88 1.32 15.51 24.77
N ALA A 89 2.50 14.90 24.98
CA ALA A 89 3.17 14.88 26.28
C ALA A 89 3.65 16.27 26.75
N SER A 90 4.08 17.14 25.83
CA SER A 90 4.54 18.50 26.15
C SER A 90 3.41 19.48 26.48
N ARG A 91 2.19 19.24 25.99
CA ARG A 91 0.99 20.04 26.34
C ARG A 91 0.36 19.66 27.69
N GLY A 92 0.80 18.56 28.31
CA GLY A 92 0.20 18.02 29.54
C GLY A 92 0.79 18.49 30.87
N LYS A 93 1.74 19.43 30.90
CA LYS A 93 2.23 20.00 32.17
C LYS A 93 1.54 21.34 32.45
N PRO A 94 0.49 21.40 33.29
CA PRO A 94 0.08 22.68 33.85
C PRO A 94 1.24 23.21 34.68
N HIS A 95 1.74 24.38 34.28
CA HIS A 95 2.63 25.18 35.10
C HIS A 95 1.90 25.43 36.42
N LYS A 96 2.24 24.71 37.50
CA LYS A 96 1.86 25.13 38.85
C LYS A 96 2.59 26.46 39.07
N ALA A 97 1.90 27.56 38.80
CA ALA A 97 2.29 28.86 39.28
C ALA A 97 2.24 28.77 40.81
N CYS A 98 3.43 28.68 41.43
CA CYS A 98 3.59 28.79 42.87
C CYS A 98 3.36 30.25 43.23
N GLY A 99 2.08 30.63 43.38
CA GLY A 99 1.65 31.89 43.94
C GLY A 99 1.45 31.73 45.44
N GLU A 100 2.53 31.62 46.20
CA GLU A 100 2.46 31.74 47.66
C GLU A 100 2.42 33.23 48.01
N SER A 101 1.19 33.70 48.24
CA SER A 101 0.90 34.97 48.90
C SER A 101 1.29 34.85 50.38
N PHE A 102 2.47 35.35 50.75
CA PHE A 102 2.79 35.62 52.15
C PHE A 102 2.32 37.03 52.50
N MET A 103 1.12 37.11 53.07
CA MET A 103 0.59 38.30 53.72
C MET A 103 0.51 38.04 55.22
N ASN A 104 0.88 39.07 55.99
CA ASN A 104 0.67 39.29 57.42
C ASN A 104 1.73 38.76 58.41
N CYS A 105 2.63 39.67 58.79
CA CYS A 105 2.95 39.87 60.20
C CYS A 105 3.28 41.36 60.43
N ALA A 106 2.26 42.14 60.77
CA ALA A 106 2.40 43.45 61.41
C ALA A 106 1.43 43.46 62.59
N VAL A 107 1.96 43.24 63.79
CA VAL A 107 1.27 43.48 65.05
C VAL A 107 2.18 44.42 65.84
N LEU A 108 1.60 45.58 66.16
CA LEU A 108 2.11 46.64 67.02
C LEU A 108 2.40 46.13 68.44
#